data_AF-A0A7C3X8L5-F1
#
_entry.id   AF-A0A7C3X8L5-F1
#
_cell.length_a   1.000
_cell.length_b   1.000
_cell.length_c   1.000
_cell.angle_alpha   90.00
_cell.angle_beta   90.00
_cell.angle_gamma   90.00
#
_symmetry.space_group_name_H-M   'P 1'
#
loop_
_entity.id
_entity.type
_entity.pdbx_description
1 polymer ?
#
loop_
_entity_poly.entity_id
_entity_poly.type
_entity_poly.pdbx_seq_one_letter_code
_entity_poly.pdbx_strand_id
1 'polypeptide(L)'
;RRGVLELLLARVPDSEVIREMAAAEGVTEVRYRKDEGENERYKCIACALCTNVCAEVVGVHAIAMVGRGADKKPATPYDKPSDVCIGCGACAYACPTGAIVLREEGGVRHIWHKDFKMVRCSVCGIPYIPEAQVDWIVRRTGKDRSFFDKCADHREGKDAS
;
A
#
# COMPACT_ATOMS: atom_id res chain seq x y z
N ARG A 1 -14.28 -18.56 -14.47
CA ARG A 1 -13.66 -17.69 -13.43
C ARG A 1 -13.11 -18.54 -12.29
N ARG A 2 -13.87 -19.53 -11.81
CA ARG A 2 -13.45 -20.65 -10.95
C ARG A 2 -11.95 -21.04 -10.93
N GLY A 3 -11.34 -21.43 -12.06
CA GLY A 3 -9.94 -21.91 -12.06
C GLY A 3 -8.89 -20.86 -11.66
N VAL A 4 -9.14 -19.57 -11.94
CA VAL A 4 -8.25 -18.48 -11.48
C VAL A 4 -8.37 -18.33 -9.96
N LEU A 5 -9.59 -18.39 -9.42
CA LEU A 5 -9.84 -18.32 -7.98
C LEU A 5 -9.22 -19.50 -7.23
N GLU A 6 -9.20 -20.69 -7.83
CA GLU A 6 -8.52 -21.86 -7.27
C GLU A 6 -7.00 -21.61 -7.13
N LEU A 7 -6.37 -20.99 -8.13
CA LEU A 7 -4.94 -20.63 -8.08
C LEU A 7 -4.66 -19.48 -7.10
N LEU A 8 -5.52 -18.46 -7.07
CA LEU A 8 -5.37 -17.34 -6.13
C LEU A 8 -5.56 -17.79 -4.69
N LEU A 9 -6.55 -18.64 -4.42
CA LEU A 9 -6.81 -19.20 -3.10
C LEU A 9 -5.68 -20.14 -2.65
N ALA A 10 -5.06 -20.88 -3.58
CA ALA A 10 -3.84 -21.63 -3.26
C ALA A 10 -2.66 -20.70 -2.93
N ARG A 11 -2.54 -19.57 -3.62
CA ARG A 11 -1.43 -18.62 -3.45
C ARG A 11 -1.52 -17.78 -2.17
N VAL A 12 -2.71 -17.33 -1.80
CA VAL A 12 -2.93 -16.46 -0.64
C VAL A 12 -4.08 -17.02 0.20
N PRO A 13 -3.89 -18.21 0.79
CA PRO A 13 -4.96 -18.93 1.45
C PRO A 13 -5.58 -18.15 2.59
N ASP A 14 -4.85 -17.23 3.24
CA ASP A 14 -5.34 -16.41 4.36
C ASP A 14 -5.93 -15.06 3.96
N SER A 15 -6.07 -14.78 2.66
CA SER A 15 -6.70 -13.55 2.21
C SER A 15 -8.23 -13.68 2.25
N GLU A 16 -8.87 -12.95 3.16
CA GLU A 16 -10.33 -12.89 3.30
C GLU A 16 -11.04 -12.57 1.98
N VAL A 17 -10.59 -11.50 1.28
CA VAL A 17 -11.12 -11.11 -0.03
C VAL A 17 -11.08 -12.26 -1.04
N ILE A 18 -9.99 -13.01 -1.09
CA ILE A 18 -9.86 -14.14 -2.02
C ILE A 18 -10.73 -15.32 -1.59
N ARG A 19 -10.86 -15.59 -0.28
CA ARG A 19 -11.77 -16.61 0.25
C ARG A 19 -13.22 -16.29 -0.11
N GLU A 20 -13.66 -15.05 0.07
CA GLU A 20 -15.01 -14.60 -0.27
C GLU A 20 -15.28 -14.73 -1.77
N MET A 21 -14.36 -14.25 -2.61
CA MET A 21 -14.49 -14.37 -4.07
C MET A 21 -14.53 -15.83 -4.52
N ALA A 22 -13.70 -16.69 -3.92
CA ALA A 22 -13.67 -18.12 -4.21
C ALA A 22 -14.97 -18.83 -3.77
N ALA A 23 -15.45 -18.53 -2.57
CA ALA A 23 -16.69 -19.08 -2.03
C ALA A 23 -17.92 -18.70 -2.88
N ALA A 24 -17.98 -17.45 -3.36
CA ALA A 24 -19.04 -16.99 -4.27
C ALA A 24 -19.11 -17.79 -5.59
N GLU A 25 -18.02 -18.45 -5.99
CA GLU A 25 -17.94 -19.30 -7.19
C GLU A 25 -17.91 -20.81 -6.83
N GLY A 26 -18.25 -21.16 -5.59
CA GLY A 26 -18.29 -22.54 -5.11
C GLY A 26 -16.90 -23.19 -5.05
N VAL A 27 -15.86 -22.40 -4.78
CA VAL A 27 -14.49 -22.87 -4.53
C VAL A 27 -14.19 -22.71 -3.05
N THR A 28 -14.36 -23.78 -2.29
CA THR A 28 -14.05 -23.85 -0.86
C THR A 28 -12.72 -24.57 -0.59
N GLU A 29 -12.28 -25.39 -1.54
CA GLU A 29 -11.03 -26.13 -1.50
C GLU A 29 -10.31 -26.03 -2.84
N VAL A 30 -9.00 -26.24 -2.81
CA VAL A 30 -8.12 -26.13 -3.98
C VAL A 30 -7.32 -27.41 -4.16
N ARG A 31 -7.11 -27.81 -5.41
CA ARG A 31 -6.29 -29.00 -5.74
C ARG A 31 -4.79 -28.71 -5.80
N TYR A 32 -4.43 -27.42 -5.81
CA TYR A 32 -3.03 -26.98 -5.83
C TYR A 32 -2.45 -26.89 -4.42
N ARG A 33 -1.13 -27.03 -4.32
CA ARG A 33 -0.41 -26.79 -3.07
C ARG A 33 -0.63 -25.35 -2.62
N LYS A 34 -1.06 -25.18 -1.37
CA LYS A 34 -1.23 -23.86 -0.76
C LYS A 34 0.08 -23.28 -0.26
N ASP A 35 0.16 -21.96 -0.25
CA ASP A 35 1.27 -21.20 0.30
C ASP A 35 1.08 -21.02 1.81
N GLU A 36 1.44 -22.06 2.56
CA GLU A 36 1.32 -22.12 4.02
C GLU A 36 2.62 -22.69 4.62
N GLY A 37 2.92 -22.30 5.86
CA GLY A 37 4.08 -22.79 6.62
C GLY A 37 5.41 -22.51 5.91
N GLU A 38 6.20 -23.55 5.66
CA GLU A 38 7.50 -23.44 4.96
C GLU A 38 7.40 -22.92 3.52
N ASN A 39 6.19 -22.91 2.93
CA ASN A 39 5.93 -22.42 1.57
C ASN A 39 5.17 -21.09 1.57
N GLU A 40 5.06 -20.43 2.73
CA GLU A 40 4.37 -19.15 2.82
C GLU A 40 5.08 -18.13 1.92
N ARG A 41 4.42 -17.85 0.80
CA ARG A 41 4.77 -16.73 -0.06
C ARG A 41 4.01 -15.52 0.47
N TYR A 42 4.64 -14.34 0.38
CA TYR A 42 4.03 -13.06 0.78
C TYR A 42 2.60 -12.94 0.25
N LYS A 43 1.72 -12.24 0.98
CA LYS A 43 0.27 -12.16 0.72
C LYS A 43 -0.16 -11.48 -0.60
N CYS A 44 0.71 -11.33 -1.60
CA CYS A 44 0.39 -10.65 -2.87
C CYS A 44 0.11 -11.62 -4.02
N ILE A 45 -0.96 -11.30 -4.74
CA ILE A 45 -1.49 -12.01 -5.91
C ILE A 45 -0.87 -11.56 -7.24
N ALA A 46 0.22 -10.80 -7.19
CA ALA A 46 0.94 -10.26 -8.35
C ALA A 46 0.09 -9.42 -9.33
N CYS A 47 -0.95 -8.73 -8.83
CA CYS A 47 -1.88 -7.93 -9.65
C CYS A 47 -1.30 -6.60 -10.17
N ALA A 48 -0.12 -6.18 -9.68
CA ALA A 48 0.57 -4.93 -10.06
C ALA A 48 -0.19 -3.60 -9.77
N LEU A 49 -1.34 -3.62 -9.08
CA LEU A 49 -2.06 -2.39 -8.73
C LEU A 49 -1.20 -1.40 -7.93
N CYS A 50 -0.42 -1.91 -6.98
CA CYS A 50 0.48 -1.11 -6.15
C CYS A 50 1.60 -0.41 -6.95
N THR A 51 2.18 -1.11 -7.93
CA THR A 51 3.24 -0.53 -8.78
C THR A 51 2.64 0.48 -9.75
N ASN A 52 1.46 0.18 -10.29
CA ASN A 52 0.76 1.06 -11.23
C ASN A 52 0.31 2.36 -10.54
N VAL A 53 -0.26 2.31 -9.33
CA VAL A 53 -0.62 3.54 -8.61
C VAL A 53 0.62 4.37 -8.25
N CYS A 54 1.74 3.72 -7.92
CA CYS A 54 2.99 4.41 -7.61
C CYS A 54 3.60 5.12 -8.85
N ALA A 55 3.50 4.50 -10.02
CA ALA A 55 4.01 5.02 -11.28
C ALA A 55 3.06 6.02 -11.94
N GLU A 56 1.78 5.68 -12.12
CA GLU A 56 0.87 6.43 -12.99
C GLU A 56 0.06 7.49 -12.24
N VAL A 57 -0.35 7.19 -11.01
CA VAL A 57 -1.19 8.11 -10.22
C VAL A 57 -0.32 9.05 -9.40
N VAL A 58 0.63 8.49 -8.64
CA VAL A 58 1.54 9.29 -7.82
C VAL A 58 2.67 9.86 -8.69
N GLY A 59 3.33 9.06 -9.53
CA GLY A 59 4.42 9.53 -10.39
C GLY A 59 5.80 9.52 -9.75
N VAL A 60 6.03 8.67 -8.74
CA VAL A 60 7.33 8.60 -8.03
C VAL A 60 8.13 7.33 -8.32
N HIS A 61 7.50 6.29 -8.89
CA HIS A 61 8.18 5.07 -9.34
C HIS A 61 9.05 4.39 -8.26
N ALA A 62 8.60 4.41 -7.00
CA ALA A 62 9.38 3.92 -5.87
C ALA A 62 9.48 2.39 -5.78
N ILE A 63 8.56 1.67 -6.42
CA ILE A 63 8.45 0.21 -6.38
C ILE A 63 8.18 -0.37 -7.77
N ALA A 64 8.59 -1.61 -7.99
CA ALA A 64 8.34 -2.38 -9.21
C ALA A 64 8.04 -3.85 -8.89
N MET A 65 7.49 -4.58 -9.85
CA MET A 65 7.34 -6.03 -9.74
C MET A 65 8.68 -6.70 -10.04
N VAL A 66 9.17 -7.51 -9.11
CA VAL A 66 10.41 -8.28 -9.20
C VAL A 66 10.12 -9.78 -9.09
N GLY A 67 11.09 -10.62 -9.45
CA GLY A 67 10.92 -12.07 -9.45
C GLY A 67 10.18 -12.60 -10.68
N ARG A 68 9.96 -13.91 -10.72
CA ARG A 68 9.29 -14.61 -11.83
C ARG A 68 8.35 -15.68 -11.30
N GLY A 69 7.35 -16.05 -12.10
CA GLY A 69 6.40 -17.11 -11.76
C GLY A 69 5.74 -16.88 -10.39
N ALA A 70 5.80 -17.91 -9.54
CA ALA A 70 5.19 -17.87 -8.22
C ALA A 70 5.88 -16.90 -7.25
N ASP A 71 7.11 -16.46 -7.51
CA ASP A 71 7.84 -15.57 -6.62
C ASP A 71 7.62 -14.08 -6.93
N LYS A 72 6.83 -13.75 -7.97
CA LYS A 72 6.69 -12.39 -8.49
C LYS A 72 6.01 -11.39 -7.54
N LYS A 73 6.79 -10.54 -6.87
CA LYS A 73 6.35 -9.62 -5.79
C LYS A 73 6.63 -8.15 -6.10
N PRO A 74 5.91 -7.19 -5.50
CA PRO A 74 6.38 -5.82 -5.47
C PRO A 74 7.60 -5.69 -4.54
N ALA A 75 8.58 -4.90 -4.94
CA ALA A 75 9.74 -4.55 -4.11
C ALA A 75 10.25 -3.16 -4.45
N THR A 76 11.00 -2.57 -3.52
CA THR A 76 11.87 -1.43 -3.80
C THR A 76 13.17 -1.89 -4.48
N PRO A 77 13.96 -0.96 -5.07
CA PRO A 77 15.27 -1.29 -5.61
C PRO A 77 16.15 -1.99 -4.57
N TYR A 78 16.62 -3.19 -4.91
CA TYR A 78 17.45 -4.05 -4.04
C TYR A 78 16.83 -4.38 -2.68
N ASP A 79 15.49 -4.30 -2.54
CA ASP A 79 14.77 -4.47 -1.27
C ASP A 79 15.24 -3.50 -0.17
N LYS A 80 15.73 -2.32 -0.57
CA LYS A 80 16.23 -1.25 0.32
C LYS A 80 15.28 -0.05 0.34
N PRO A 81 15.35 0.81 1.35
CA PRO A 81 14.61 2.06 1.37
C PRO A 81 14.82 2.86 0.08
N SER A 82 13.72 3.26 -0.56
CA SER A 82 13.76 4.03 -1.80
C SER A 82 13.76 5.54 -1.50
N ASP A 83 14.71 6.27 -2.07
CA ASP A 83 14.83 7.72 -1.87
C ASP A 83 13.66 8.50 -2.48
N VAL A 84 13.13 8.02 -3.60
CA VAL A 84 11.98 8.63 -4.29
C VAL A 84 10.63 8.29 -3.64
N CYS A 85 10.60 7.33 -2.70
CA CYS A 85 9.38 7.06 -1.94
C CYS A 85 9.07 8.25 -1.03
N ILE A 86 7.84 8.77 -1.14
CA ILE A 86 7.33 9.91 -0.36
C ILE A 86 6.39 9.49 0.79
N GLY A 87 6.22 8.19 1.03
CA GLY A 87 5.41 7.68 2.14
C GLY A 87 3.90 7.84 1.98
N CYS A 88 3.38 8.12 0.78
CA CYS A 88 1.96 8.43 0.57
C CYS A 88 0.97 7.29 0.90
N GLY A 89 1.43 6.05 0.94
CA GLY A 89 0.60 4.89 1.28
C GLY A 89 -0.39 4.44 0.18
N ALA A 90 -0.41 5.11 -0.98
CA ALA A 90 -1.32 4.76 -2.08
C ALA A 90 -1.19 3.30 -2.53
N CYS A 91 0.04 2.75 -2.52
CA CYS A 91 0.30 1.35 -2.84
C CYS A 91 -0.31 0.37 -1.81
N ALA A 92 -0.31 0.74 -0.53
CA ALA A 92 -0.92 -0.06 0.54
C ALA A 92 -2.45 -0.03 0.42
N TYR A 93 -3.02 1.15 0.20
CA TYR A 93 -4.46 1.33 -0.01
C TYR A 93 -4.98 0.57 -1.25
N ALA A 94 -4.22 0.58 -2.34
CA ALA A 94 -4.59 -0.13 -3.57
C ALA A 94 -4.41 -1.67 -3.48
N CYS A 95 -3.85 -2.20 -2.39
CA CYS A 95 -3.56 -3.63 -2.27
C CYS A 95 -4.80 -4.41 -1.80
N PRO A 96 -5.43 -5.25 -2.65
CA PRO A 96 -6.68 -5.91 -2.29
C PRO A 96 -6.50 -7.00 -1.22
N THR A 97 -5.29 -7.51 -1.04
CA THR A 97 -4.99 -8.63 -0.13
C THR A 97 -4.19 -8.20 1.10
N GLY A 98 -3.92 -6.90 1.27
CA GLY A 98 -3.15 -6.39 2.42
C GLY A 98 -1.68 -6.83 2.43
N ALA A 99 -1.09 -7.14 1.28
CA ALA A 99 0.30 -7.59 1.19
C ALA A 99 1.34 -6.50 1.51
N ILE A 100 0.96 -5.22 1.41
CA ILE A 100 1.82 -4.09 1.73
C ILE A 100 1.39 -3.55 3.08
N VAL A 101 2.25 -3.73 4.08
CA VAL A 101 1.99 -3.27 5.45
C VAL A 101 2.43 -1.82 5.58
N LEU A 102 1.47 -0.95 5.89
CA LEU A 102 1.70 0.43 6.33
C LEU A 102 1.32 0.52 7.79
N ARG A 103 2.20 1.07 8.61
CA ARG A 103 1.94 1.31 10.04
C ARG A 103 2.20 2.77 10.37
N GLU A 104 1.44 3.29 11.31
CA GLU A 104 1.66 4.63 11.86
C GLU A 104 1.69 4.55 13.37
N GLU A 105 2.76 5.08 13.95
CA GLU A 105 2.97 5.08 15.39
C GLU A 105 3.73 6.35 15.79
N GLY A 106 3.31 7.02 16.85
CA GLY A 106 4.02 8.20 17.37
C GLY A 106 4.11 9.41 16.41
N GLY A 107 3.36 9.44 15.32
CA GLY A 107 3.52 10.47 14.26
C GLY A 107 4.62 10.14 13.25
N VAL A 108 5.02 8.88 13.16
CA VAL A 108 5.89 8.33 12.13
C VAL A 108 5.11 7.29 11.34
N ARG A 109 5.20 7.33 10.02
CA ARG A 109 4.67 6.31 9.12
C ARG A 109 5.80 5.40 8.65
N HIS A 110 5.59 4.09 8.76
CA HIS A 110 6.54 3.04 8.40
C HIS A 110 6.02 2.29 7.17
N ILE A 111 6.78 2.34 6.07
CA ILE A 111 6.48 1.57 4.85
C ILE A 111 7.76 1.36 4.04
N TRP A 112 7.92 0.18 3.41
CA TRP A 112 9.06 -0.15 2.55
C TRP A 112 10.44 0.10 3.21
N HIS A 113 10.57 -0.35 4.47
CA HIS A 113 11.79 -0.22 5.29
C HIS A 113 12.22 1.24 5.55
N LYS A 114 11.32 2.21 5.32
CA LYS A 114 11.60 3.63 5.49
C LYS A 114 10.59 4.27 6.43
N ASP A 115 11.10 5.19 7.24
CA ASP A 115 10.33 5.96 8.20
C ASP A 115 10.07 7.35 7.66
N PHE A 116 8.83 7.81 7.82
CA PHE A 116 8.37 9.10 7.34
C PHE A 116 7.78 9.89 8.49
N LYS A 117 8.42 11.01 8.83
CA LYS A 117 7.88 11.96 9.81
C LYS A 117 6.60 12.59 9.28
N MET A 118 5.56 12.59 10.10
CA MET A 118 4.24 13.11 9.74
C MET A 118 4.09 14.57 10.19
N VAL A 119 3.50 15.38 9.33
CA VAL A 119 2.97 16.70 9.67
C VAL A 119 1.68 16.51 10.47
N ARG A 120 1.57 17.27 11.55
CA ARG A 120 0.39 17.32 12.42
C ARG A 120 -0.47 18.51 12.08
N CYS A 121 -1.78 18.34 12.14
CA CYS A 121 -2.71 19.45 11.98
C CYS A 121 -2.55 20.44 13.14
N SER A 122 -2.48 21.74 12.85
CA SER A 122 -2.42 22.82 13.85
C SER A 122 -3.70 23.00 14.67
N VAL A 123 -4.81 22.38 14.25
CA VAL A 123 -6.11 22.44 14.94
C VAL A 123 -6.29 21.24 15.87
N CYS A 124 -6.24 20.02 15.35
CA CYS A 124 -6.47 18.80 16.17
C CYS A 124 -5.20 18.06 16.63
N GLY A 125 -4.01 18.42 16.13
CA GLY A 125 -2.75 17.75 16.49
C GLY A 125 -2.54 16.36 15.88
N ILE A 126 -3.52 15.83 15.14
CA ILE A 126 -3.46 14.50 14.52
C ILE A 126 -2.45 14.51 13.36
N PRO A 127 -1.51 13.53 13.30
CA PRO A 127 -0.61 13.36 12.16
C PRO A 127 -1.40 12.86 10.96
N TYR A 128 -1.25 13.49 9.79
CA TYR A 128 -2.12 13.16 8.65
C TYR A 128 -1.42 13.07 7.28
N ILE A 129 -0.21 13.61 7.15
CA ILE A 129 0.55 13.57 5.88
C ILE A 129 2.06 13.51 6.14
N PRO A 130 2.83 12.69 5.42
CA PRO A 130 4.30 12.71 5.48
C PRO A 130 4.89 14.06 5.05
N GLU A 131 5.94 14.52 5.74
CA GLU A 131 6.70 15.72 5.34
C GLU A 131 7.24 15.59 3.91
N ALA A 132 7.75 14.42 3.53
CA ALA A 132 8.23 14.14 2.18
C ALA A 132 7.13 14.24 1.12
N GLN A 133 5.88 13.90 1.46
CA GLN A 133 4.74 14.05 0.56
C GLN A 133 4.35 15.53 0.42
N VAL A 134 4.40 16.30 1.51
CA VAL A 134 4.19 17.76 1.46
C VAL A 134 5.22 18.42 0.54
N ASP A 135 6.50 18.13 0.73
CA ASP A 135 7.59 18.67 -0.08
C ASP A 135 7.38 18.37 -1.57
N TRP A 136 6.96 17.14 -1.87
CA TRP A 136 6.67 16.72 -3.23
C TRP A 136 5.48 17.47 -3.84
N ILE A 137 4.38 17.66 -3.10
CA ILE A 137 3.21 18.41 -3.59
C ILE A 137 3.56 19.89 -3.80
N VAL A 138 4.26 20.51 -2.85
CA VAL A 138 4.70 21.91 -2.96
C VAL A 138 5.55 22.11 -4.22
N ARG A 139 6.56 21.25 -4.43
CA ARG A 139 7.42 21.30 -5.63
C ARG A 139 6.63 21.12 -6.92
N ARG A 140 5.62 20.24 -6.95
CA ARG A 140 4.86 19.92 -8.17
C ARG A 140 3.74 20.91 -8.48
N THR A 141 3.15 21.53 -7.47
CA THR A 141 1.94 22.37 -7.62
C THR A 141 2.17 23.85 -7.35
N GLY A 142 3.29 24.22 -6.75
CA GLY A 142 3.58 25.60 -6.33
C GLY A 142 2.72 26.08 -5.15
N LYS A 143 1.97 25.19 -4.49
CA LYS A 143 1.21 25.54 -3.28
C LYS A 143 2.15 25.97 -2.17
N ASP A 144 1.71 26.97 -1.39
CA ASP A 144 2.43 27.35 -0.18
C ASP A 144 2.41 26.22 0.85
N ARG A 145 3.51 26.05 1.59
CA ARG A 145 3.63 24.97 2.59
C ARG A 145 2.58 25.10 3.70
N SER A 146 2.17 26.32 4.06
CA SER A 146 1.13 26.56 5.08
C SER A 146 -0.22 25.95 4.72
N PHE A 147 -0.46 25.62 3.45
CA PHE A 147 -1.64 24.85 3.04
C PHE A 147 -1.71 23.50 3.78
N PHE A 148 -0.58 22.93 4.19
CA PHE A 148 -0.50 21.66 4.90
C PHE A 148 -0.46 21.81 6.42
N ASP A 149 -0.66 23.01 6.97
CA ASP A 149 -0.77 23.20 8.42
C ASP A 149 -2.07 22.61 8.98
N LYS A 150 -3.12 22.53 8.16
CA LYS A 150 -4.42 21.94 8.54
C LYS A 150 -4.68 20.65 7.76
N CYS A 151 -5.28 19.64 8.39
CA CYS A 151 -5.72 18.43 7.67
C CYS A 151 -6.86 18.75 6.69
N ALA A 152 -7.23 17.78 5.83
CA ALA A 152 -8.29 17.97 4.83
C ALA A 152 -9.60 18.45 5.47
N ASP A 153 -10.04 17.82 6.56
CA ASP A 153 -11.29 18.17 7.24
C ASP A 153 -11.28 19.60 7.80
N HIS A 154 -10.22 19.99 8.52
CA HIS A 154 -10.11 21.34 9.08
C HIS A 154 -9.80 22.42 8.03
N ARG A 155 -9.35 22.07 6.82
CA ARG A 155 -9.30 23.00 5.69
C ARG A 155 -10.69 23.27 5.10
N GLU A 156 -11.56 22.26 5.14
CA GLU A 156 -12.95 22.35 4.69
C GLU A 156 -13.90 22.93 5.75
N GLY A 157 -13.39 23.24 6.95
CA GLY A 157 -14.20 23.79 8.04
C GLY A 157 -15.05 22.75 8.77
N LYS A 158 -14.73 21.47 8.65
CA LYS A 158 -15.34 20.40 9.45
C LYS A 158 -14.69 20.39 10.83
N ASP A 159 -15.51 20.41 11.87
CA ASP A 159 -15.05 20.22 13.25
C ASP A 159 -14.67 18.75 13.46
N ALA A 160 -13.58 18.52 14.21
CA ALA A 160 -13.15 17.18 14.61
C ALA A 160 -14.31 16.48 15.35
N SER A 161 -14.85 15.43 14.73
CA SER A 161 -15.78 14.49 15.37
C SER A 161 -15.02 13.51 16.25
#